data_AF-J9CAI6-F1
#
_entry.id   AF-J9CAI6-F1
#
_cell.length_a   1.000
_cell.length_b   1.000
_cell.length_c   1.000
_cell.angle_alpha   90.00
_cell.angle_beta   90.00
_cell.angle_gamma   90.00
#
_symmetry.space_group_name_H-M   'P 1'
#
loop_
_entity.id
_entity.type
_entity.pdbx_description
1 polymer ?
#
loop_
_entity_poly.entity_id
_entity_poly.type
_entity_poly.pdbx_seq_one_letter_code
_entity_poly.pdbx_strand_id
1 'polypeptide(L)'
;MSTQRSILNSAAVRYWTKLGVDRVVLGRETPMEAIEEICAEQINDIEAFIHGGMCISFSGRCVLSNHMTNRDANRGGCAQSCRWKYTLRDGEQELSDPDCPFSMSSRDLQAAD
;
A
#
# COMPACT_ATOMS: atom_id res chain seq x y z
N MET A 1 3.15 -14.67 -5.56
CA MET A 1 2.17 -13.59 -5.76
C MET A 1 2.71 -12.27 -5.19
N SER A 2 2.05 -11.12 -5.35
CA SER A 2 2.47 -9.82 -4.77
C SER A 2 1.28 -9.13 -4.08
N THR A 3 1.57 -8.25 -3.10
CA THR A 3 0.58 -7.43 -2.38
C THR A 3 -0.37 -6.68 -3.32
N GLN A 4 0.07 -6.36 -4.55
CA GLN A 4 -0.71 -5.65 -5.58
C GLN A 4 -1.99 -6.37 -6.07
N ARG A 5 -2.23 -7.61 -5.63
CA ARG A 5 -3.47 -8.35 -5.86
C ARG A 5 -4.59 -7.99 -4.87
N SER A 6 -4.31 -7.19 -3.83
CA SER A 6 -5.32 -6.70 -2.88
C SER A 6 -6.12 -7.81 -2.21
N ILE A 7 -5.43 -8.85 -1.76
CA ILE A 7 -6.05 -9.98 -1.06
C ILE A 7 -6.09 -9.65 0.44
N LEU A 8 -7.31 -9.51 0.97
CA LEU A 8 -7.56 -9.06 2.35
C LEU A 8 -8.45 -10.02 3.15
N ASN A 9 -8.89 -11.14 2.56
CA ASN A 9 -9.81 -12.08 3.21
C ASN A 9 -9.65 -13.52 2.68
N SER A 10 -10.14 -14.49 3.44
CA SER A 10 -10.04 -15.92 3.14
C SER A 10 -10.77 -16.34 1.86
N ALA A 11 -11.83 -15.64 1.47
CA ALA A 11 -12.55 -15.94 0.23
C ALA A 11 -11.66 -15.70 -1.00
N ALA A 12 -10.91 -14.58 -1.01
CA ALA A 12 -9.92 -14.29 -2.02
C ALA A 12 -8.74 -15.28 -1.98
N VAL A 13 -8.27 -15.67 -0.79
CA VAL A 13 -7.24 -16.71 -0.64
C VAL A 13 -7.69 -18.03 -1.30
N ARG A 14 -8.89 -18.52 -0.96
CA ARG A 14 -9.48 -19.73 -1.60
C ARG A 14 -9.55 -19.63 -3.10
N TYR A 15 -9.98 -18.48 -3.62
CA TYR A 15 -10.08 -18.26 -5.07
C TYR A 15 -8.73 -18.47 -5.74
N TRP A 16 -7.66 -17.87 -5.21
CA TRP A 16 -6.33 -17.98 -5.78
C TRP A 16 -5.70 -19.36 -5.57
N THR A 17 -5.94 -20.02 -4.44
CA THR A 17 -5.53 -21.41 -4.22
C THR A 17 -6.14 -22.36 -5.26
N LYS A 18 -7.44 -22.18 -5.59
CA LYS A 18 -8.11 -22.97 -6.64
C LYS A 18 -7.49 -22.78 -8.04
N LEU A 19 -6.83 -21.64 -8.27
CA LEU A 19 -6.09 -21.36 -9.51
C LEU A 19 -4.65 -21.91 -9.49
N GLY A 20 -4.24 -22.62 -8.44
CA GLY A 20 -2.93 -23.28 -8.36
C GLY A 20 -1.80 -22.38 -7.88
N VAL A 21 -2.08 -21.33 -7.10
CA VAL A 21 -1.05 -20.49 -6.49
C VAL A 21 -0.46 -21.19 -5.26
N ASP A 22 0.86 -21.30 -5.17
CA ASP A 22 1.55 -21.97 -4.04
C ASP A 22 1.71 -21.10 -2.78
N ARG A 23 1.54 -19.78 -2.91
CA ARG A 23 1.65 -18.81 -1.81
C ARG A 23 0.88 -17.54 -2.09
N VAL A 24 0.11 -17.11 -1.10
CA VAL A 24 -0.67 -15.88 -1.13
C VAL A 24 0.02 -14.79 -0.30
N VAL A 25 0.27 -13.65 -0.95
CA VAL A 25 0.82 -12.46 -0.28
C VAL A 25 -0.33 -11.50 -0.02
N LEU A 26 -0.62 -11.24 1.25
CA LEU A 26 -1.73 -10.37 1.68
C LEU A 26 -1.46 -8.90 1.35
N GLY A 27 -2.51 -8.11 1.23
CA GLY A 27 -2.40 -6.64 1.13
C GLY A 27 -1.71 -6.05 2.36
N ARG A 28 -1.03 -4.92 2.20
CA ARG A 28 -0.30 -4.24 3.31
C ARG A 28 -1.25 -3.61 4.33
N GLU A 29 -2.48 -3.41 3.89
CA GLU A 29 -3.61 -2.84 4.60
C GLU A 29 -4.50 -3.90 5.27
N THR A 30 -4.12 -5.19 5.24
CA THR A 30 -4.86 -6.25 5.91
C THR A 30 -4.74 -6.08 7.44
N PRO A 31 -5.86 -5.95 8.18
CA PRO A 31 -5.83 -5.87 9.64
C PRO A 31 -5.26 -7.14 10.29
N MET A 32 -4.70 -7.02 11.49
CA MET A 32 -4.11 -8.16 12.19
C MET A 32 -5.14 -9.24 12.47
N GLU A 33 -6.34 -8.85 12.88
CA GLU A 33 -7.45 -9.75 13.17
C GLU A 33 -7.83 -10.57 11.92
N ALA A 34 -7.86 -9.92 10.75
CA ALA A 34 -8.11 -10.60 9.49
C ALA A 34 -6.95 -11.53 9.10
N ILE A 35 -5.70 -11.16 9.39
CA ILE A 35 -4.55 -12.06 9.16
C ILE A 35 -4.68 -13.31 10.03
N GLU A 36 -5.05 -13.17 11.30
CA GLU A 36 -5.26 -14.28 12.23
C GLU A 36 -6.38 -15.21 11.73
N GLU A 37 -7.53 -14.66 11.33
CA GLU A 37 -8.64 -15.41 10.76
C GLU A 37 -8.23 -16.19 9.50
N ILE A 38 -7.53 -15.53 8.57
CA ILE A 38 -7.06 -16.17 7.33
C ILE A 38 -6.08 -17.32 7.64
N CYS A 39 -5.14 -17.10 8.56
CA CYS A 39 -4.14 -18.11 8.91
C CYS A 39 -4.77 -19.31 9.63
N ALA A 40 -5.78 -19.09 10.48
CA ALA A 40 -6.48 -20.16 11.19
C ALA A 40 -7.15 -21.17 10.25
N GLU A 41 -7.58 -20.73 9.06
CA GLU A 41 -8.22 -21.59 8.07
C GLU A 41 -7.24 -22.50 7.30
N GLN A 42 -5.91 -22.25 7.39
CA GLN A 42 -4.86 -23.09 6.78
C GLN A 42 -5.09 -23.41 5.30
N ILE A 43 -5.62 -22.45 4.54
CA ILE A 43 -6.02 -22.63 3.14
C ILE A 43 -4.81 -22.75 2.20
N ASN A 44 -3.72 -22.02 2.51
CA ASN A 44 -2.50 -21.93 1.70
C ASN A 44 -1.37 -21.33 2.56
N ASP A 45 -0.13 -21.35 2.06
CA ASP A 45 0.97 -20.55 2.57
C ASP A 45 0.63 -19.05 2.49
N ILE A 46 0.69 -18.38 3.63
CA ILE A 46 0.40 -16.95 3.76
C ILE A 46 1.70 -16.18 4.01
N GLU A 47 1.88 -15.07 3.30
CA GLU A 47 2.93 -14.09 3.54
C GLU A 47 2.29 -12.72 3.80
N ALA A 48 2.73 -12.05 4.87
CA ALA A 48 2.22 -10.75 5.28
C ALA A 48 3.36 -9.72 5.38
N PHE A 49 3.05 -8.48 5.03
CA PHE A 49 3.97 -7.37 5.16
C PHE A 49 3.83 -6.75 6.56
N ILE A 50 4.91 -6.76 7.36
CA ILE A 50 4.89 -6.26 8.75
C ILE A 50 5.47 -4.83 8.85
N HIS A 51 6.67 -4.61 8.32
CA HIS A 51 7.37 -3.33 8.44
C HIS A 51 8.17 -2.99 7.17
N GLY A 52 8.53 -1.72 7.00
CA GLY A 52 9.37 -1.23 5.90
C GLY A 52 8.81 0.02 5.23
N GLY A 53 9.07 0.15 3.93
CA GLY A 53 8.54 1.26 3.12
C GLY A 53 7.03 1.14 2.89
N MET A 54 6.22 1.42 3.91
CA MET A 54 4.75 1.45 3.79
C MET A 54 4.38 2.48 2.72
N CYS A 55 3.58 2.02 1.75
CA CYS A 55 3.19 2.82 0.61
C CYS A 55 1.98 3.67 1.00
N ILE A 56 1.89 4.87 0.44
CA ILE A 56 0.68 5.71 0.54
C ILE A 56 -0.40 5.28 -0.46
N SER A 57 -0.17 4.23 -1.24
CA SER A 57 -1.13 3.71 -2.21
C SER A 57 -1.60 2.34 -1.78
N PHE A 58 -2.89 2.08 -2.01
CA PHE A 58 -3.53 0.80 -1.69
C PHE A 58 -2.80 -0.36 -2.36
N SER A 59 -2.44 -1.39 -1.59
CA SER A 59 -1.69 -2.55 -2.07
C SER A 59 -0.36 -2.24 -2.79
N GLY A 60 0.19 -1.02 -2.66
CA GLY A 60 1.38 -0.57 -3.38
C GLY A 60 1.16 -0.28 -4.87
N ARG A 61 -0.09 -0.06 -5.29
CA ARG A 61 -0.45 0.32 -6.67
C ARG A 61 -0.34 1.83 -6.85
N CYS A 62 0.85 2.31 -7.23
CA CYS A 62 1.17 3.73 -7.23
C CYS A 62 1.43 4.26 -8.66
N VAL A 63 0.77 5.34 -9.04
CA VAL A 63 1.04 6.08 -10.29
C VAL A 63 1.86 7.35 -10.08
N LEU A 64 1.92 7.84 -8.84
CA LEU A 64 2.58 9.10 -8.47
C LEU A 64 4.07 9.10 -8.82
N SER A 65 4.79 8.01 -8.53
CA SER A 65 6.22 7.90 -8.85
C SER A 65 6.47 8.05 -10.35
N ASN A 66 5.64 7.40 -11.18
CA ASN A 66 5.78 7.48 -12.63
C ASN A 66 5.49 8.90 -13.12
N HIS A 67 4.43 9.52 -12.60
CA HIS A 67 4.06 10.89 -12.98
C HIS A 67 5.15 11.91 -12.63
N MET A 68 5.72 11.83 -11.43
CA MET A 68 6.68 12.82 -10.91
C MET A 68 8.10 12.62 -11.44
N THR A 69 8.50 11.39 -11.73
CA THR A 69 9.92 11.05 -11.97
C THR A 69 10.17 10.19 -13.20
N ASN A 70 9.11 9.79 -13.91
CA ASN A 70 9.18 8.80 -14.98
C ASN A 70 9.75 7.44 -14.51
N ARG A 71 9.63 7.13 -13.21
CA ARG A 71 10.00 5.83 -12.63
C ARG A 71 8.75 5.09 -12.15
N ASP A 72 8.44 3.97 -12.80
CA ASP A 72 7.24 3.18 -12.53
C ASP A 72 7.35 2.35 -11.24
N ALA A 73 6.64 2.77 -10.19
CA ALA A 73 6.60 2.06 -8.92
C ALA A 73 6.01 0.65 -9.02
N ASN A 74 5.11 0.38 -9.97
CA ASN A 74 4.52 -0.95 -10.16
C ASN A 74 5.48 -1.94 -10.82
N ARG A 75 6.62 -1.44 -11.30
CA ARG A 75 7.74 -2.23 -11.86
C ARG A 75 9.00 -2.14 -11.00
N GLY A 76 8.85 -1.78 -9.72
CA GLY A 76 9.96 -1.65 -8.77
C GLY A 76 10.70 -0.31 -8.83
N GLY A 77 10.27 0.64 -9.67
CA GLY A 77 10.85 1.97 -9.83
C GLY A 77 10.35 3.00 -8.82
N CYS A 78 10.03 2.61 -7.58
CA CYS A 78 9.52 3.59 -6.60
C CYS A 78 10.58 4.65 -6.28
N ALA A 79 10.29 5.91 -6.62
CA ALA A 79 11.13 7.06 -6.30
C ALA A 79 10.89 7.64 -4.90
N GLN A 80 9.97 7.05 -4.13
CA GLN A 80 9.51 7.55 -2.83
C GLN A 80 9.04 9.02 -2.93
N SER A 81 8.44 9.42 -4.06
CA SER A 81 7.99 10.80 -4.26
C SER A 81 7.01 11.27 -3.19
N CYS A 82 6.15 10.37 -2.70
CA CYS A 82 5.28 10.65 -1.56
C CYS A 82 6.01 11.15 -0.30
N ARG A 83 7.29 10.82 -0.12
CA ARG A 83 8.11 11.21 1.04
C ARG A 83 8.91 12.50 0.83
N TRP A 84 8.76 13.13 -0.33
CA TRP A 84 9.40 14.41 -0.59
C TRP A 84 8.79 15.50 0.28
N LYS A 85 9.48 16.63 0.35
CA LYS A 85 9.02 17.80 1.09
C LYS A 85 8.13 18.64 0.19
N TYR A 86 6.89 18.83 0.62
CA TYR A 86 5.84 19.54 -0.10
C TYR A 86 5.38 20.76 0.70
N THR A 87 5.09 21.82 -0.04
CA THR A 87 4.31 22.95 0.45
C THR A 87 2.84 22.63 0.27
N LEU A 88 2.07 22.61 1.35
CA LEU A 88 0.62 22.35 1.31
C LEU A 88 -0.09 23.67 1.06
N ARG A 89 -1.03 23.70 0.11
CA ARG A 89 -1.81 24.90 -0.23
C ARG A 89 -3.29 24.56 -0.36
N ASP A 90 -4.15 25.46 0.09
CA ASP A 90 -5.59 25.49 -0.19
C ASP A 90 -5.89 26.74 -1.03
N GLY A 91 -6.03 26.54 -2.34
CA GLY A 91 -6.00 27.63 -3.32
C GLY A 91 -4.68 28.40 -3.26
N GLU A 92 -4.77 29.71 -2.98
CA GLU A 92 -3.59 30.58 -2.82
C GLU A 92 -3.05 30.62 -1.39
N GLN A 93 -3.77 30.05 -0.42
CA GLN A 93 -3.33 30.02 0.97
C GLN A 93 -2.34 28.87 1.19
N GLU A 94 -1.17 29.19 1.73
CA GLU A 94 -0.23 28.16 2.20
C GLU A 94 -0.64 27.67 3.59
N LEU A 95 -0.74 26.34 3.74
CA LEU A 95 -1.10 25.64 4.97
C LEU A 95 0.11 25.00 5.67
N SER A 96 1.20 24.76 4.93
CA SER A 96 2.42 24.16 5.49
C SER A 96 3.18 25.12 6.39
N ASP A 97 3.75 24.58 7.46
CA ASP A 97 4.76 25.27 8.27
C ASP A 97 6.07 25.42 7.45
N PRO A 98 6.61 26.63 7.29
CA PRO A 98 7.88 26.87 6.58
C PRO A 98 9.05 26.07 7.15
N ASP A 99 9.06 25.83 8.47
CA ASP A 99 10.10 25.10 9.17
C ASP A 99 9.85 23.57 9.19
N CYS A 100 8.60 23.15 8.88
CA CYS A 100 8.20 21.75 8.87
C CYS A 100 7.39 21.40 7.60
N PRO A 101 8.06 21.24 6.45
CA PRO A 101 7.39 20.92 5.20
C PRO A 101 6.75 19.52 5.23
N PHE A 102 5.58 19.43 4.59
CA PHE A 102 4.71 18.27 4.59
C PHE A 102 5.34 17.10 3.84
N SER A 103 5.08 15.89 4.32
CA SER A 103 5.41 14.63 3.64
C SER A 103 4.21 13.72 3.77
N MET A 104 3.78 13.13 2.65
CA MET A 104 2.69 12.18 2.68
C MET A 104 3.13 10.87 3.35
N SER A 105 2.20 10.27 4.06
CA SER A 105 2.32 9.02 4.80
C SER A 105 1.13 8.12 4.46
N SER A 106 1.22 6.85 4.84
CA SER A 106 0.12 5.91 4.64
C SER A 106 -1.09 6.24 5.51
N ARG A 107 -0.97 7.09 6.53
CA ARG A 107 -2.13 7.60 7.28
C ARG A 107 -2.96 8.56 6.45
N ASP A 108 -2.32 9.24 5.50
CA ASP A 108 -3.00 10.22 4.63
C ASP A 108 -3.84 9.55 3.53
N LEU A 109 -3.87 8.21 3.46
CA LEU A 109 -4.80 7.44 2.62
C LEU A 109 -6.27 7.65 2.99
N GLN A 110 -6.56 8.17 4.19
CA GLN A 110 -7.93 8.41 4.67
C GLN A 110 -8.48 9.81 4.34
N ALA A 111 -7.88 10.56 3.41
CA ALA A 111 -8.34 11.92 3.09
C ALA A 111 -9.60 12.02 2.20
N ALA A 112 -10.33 10.92 1.99
CA ALA A 112 -11.62 10.95 1.31
C ALA A 112 -12.68 10.31 2.22
N ASP A 113 -13.49 11.18 2.84
CA ASP A 113 -14.81 10.84 3.37
C ASP A 113 -15.79 10.49 2.24
#